data_AF-A0A1X0YAR4-F1
#
_entry.id   AF-A0A1X0YAR4-F1
#
_cell.length_a   1.000
_cell.length_b   1.000
_cell.length_c   1.000
_cell.angle_alpha   90.00
_cell.angle_beta   90.00
_cell.angle_gamma   90.00
#
_symmetry.space_group_name_H-M   'P 1'
#
loop_
_entity.id
_entity.type
_entity.pdbx_description
1 polymer ?
#
loop_
_entity_poly.entity_id
_entity_poly.type
_entity_poly.pdbx_seq_one_letter_code
_entity_poly.pdbx_strand_id
1 'polypeptide(L)' 'MGQRIVDDPITLIISYCHANRFAAEHLYALLAEQRHHHLELPEATLELSDHDLREFMFRYRTEIEPEIDRSSRRRTDPPN' A
#
# COMPACT_ATOMS: atom_id res chain seq x y z
N MET A 1 10.66 6.97 24.50
CA MET A 1 9.98 6.87 23.19
C MET A 1 10.79 5.87 22.37
N GLY A 2 10.31 4.63 22.28
CA GLY A 2 11.05 3.57 21.57
C GLY A 2 10.71 3.64 20.09
N GLN A 3 11.68 3.95 19.24
CA GLN A 3 11.56 3.67 17.81
C GLN A 3 11.44 2.15 17.67
N ARG A 4 10.25 1.66 17.30
CA ARG A 4 10.12 0.31 16.76
C ARG A 4 10.85 0.35 15.42
N ILE A 5 12.03 -0.25 15.37
CA ILE A 5 12.69 -0.56 14.10
C ILE A 5 11.78 -1.58 13.45
N VAL A 6 11.00 -1.13 12.46
CA VAL A 6 10.18 -2.02 11.65
C VAL A 6 11.17 -2.74 10.75
N ASP A 7 11.46 -4.01 11.07
CA ASP A 7 12.40 -4.85 10.32
C ASP A 7 11.97 -4.99 8.85
N ASP A 8 10.66 -4.90 8.59
CA ASP A 8 10.08 -5.01 7.24
C ASP A 8 8.98 -3.95 7.01
N PRO A 9 9.34 -2.72 6.57
CA PRO A 9 8.38 -1.64 6.36
C PRO A 9 7.36 -1.97 5.27
N ILE A 10 7.77 -2.75 4.26
CA ILE A 10 6.91 -3.13 3.14
C ILE A 10 5.76 -4.03 3.60
N THR A 11 6.06 -5.06 4.39
CA THR A 11 5.02 -5.96 4.93
C THR A 11 4.01 -5.19 5.77
N LEU A 12 4.44 -4.17 6.51
CA LEU A 12 3.55 -3.30 7.29
C LEU A 12 2.63 -2.49 6.36
N ILE A 13 3.19 -1.84 5.34
CA ILE A 13 2.42 -1.05 4.38
C ILE A 13 1.43 -1.94 3.61
N ILE A 14 1.86 -3.10 3.13
CA ILE A 14 0.99 -4.06 2.42
C ILE A 14 -0.14 -4.56 3.33
N SER A 15 0.16 -4.88 4.59
CA SER A 15 -0.88 -5.26 5.56
C SER A 15 -1.89 -4.14 5.79
N TYR A 16 -1.41 -2.88 5.87
CA TYR A 16 -2.28 -1.70 5.99
C TYR A 16 -3.14 -1.51 4.73
N CYS A 17 -2.59 -1.75 3.54
CA CYS A 17 -3.32 -1.71 2.27
C CYS A 17 -4.44 -2.77 2.21
N HIS A 18 -4.20 -3.98 2.71
CA HIS A 18 -5.26 -5.00 2.83
C HIS A 18 -6.36 -4.58 3.80
N ALA A 19 -6.01 -3.96 4.92
CA ALA A 19 -6.97 -3.48 5.92
C ALA A 19 -7.80 -2.27 5.42
N ASN A 20 -7.19 -1.37 4.63
CA ASN A 20 -7.81 -0.17 4.11
C ASN A 20 -7.51 0.02 2.62
N ARG A 21 -8.34 -0.57 1.75
CA ARG A 21 -8.19 -0.45 0.28
C ARG A 21 -8.19 0.99 -0.22
N PHE A 22 -8.99 1.87 0.38
CA PHE A 22 -9.03 3.29 0.00
C PHE A 22 -7.70 4.00 0.30
N ALA A 23 -7.07 3.63 1.41
CA ALA A 23 -5.73 4.10 1.73
C ALA A 23 -4.69 3.48 0.80
N ALA A 24 -4.86 2.22 0.39
CA ALA A 24 -3.95 1.53 -0.52
C ALA A 24 -3.77 2.26 -1.86
N GLU A 25 -4.87 2.67 -2.50
CA GLU A 25 -4.81 3.43 -3.76
C GLU A 25 -4.13 4.78 -3.58
N HIS A 26 -4.40 5.47 -2.46
CA HIS A 26 -3.78 6.75 -2.14
C HIS A 26 -2.28 6.61 -1.87
N LEU A 27 -1.88 5.56 -1.13
CA LEU A 27 -0.49 5.23 -0.84
C LEU A 27 0.25 4.88 -2.13
N TYR A 28 -0.37 4.12 -3.03
CA TYR A 28 0.22 3.83 -4.33
C TYR A 28 0.47 5.11 -5.13
N ALA A 29 -0.49 6.03 -5.20
CA ALA A 29 -0.28 7.32 -5.87
C ALA A 29 0.87 8.13 -5.24
N LEU A 30 0.92 8.22 -3.91
CA LEU A 30 1.98 8.94 -3.19
C LEU A 30 3.36 8.32 -3.40
N LEU A 31 3.47 7.01 -3.24
CA LEU A 31 4.74 6.28 -3.26
C LEU A 31 5.24 6.05 -4.69
N ALA A 32 4.35 5.73 -5.63
CA ALA A 32 4.72 5.45 -7.02
C ALA A 32 4.82 6.72 -7.89
N GLU A 33 3.88 7.67 -7.76
CA GLU A 33 3.87 8.85 -8.62
C GLU A 33 4.72 9.99 -8.05
N GLN A 34 4.62 10.25 -6.74
CA GLN A 34 5.38 11.33 -6.11
C GLN A 34 6.74 10.89 -5.58
N ARG A 35 7.06 9.59 -5.64
CA ARG A 35 8.31 8.99 -5.12
C ARG A 35 8.61 9.48 -3.70
N HIS A 36 7.55 9.56 -2.88
CA HIS A 36 7.69 9.93 -1.49
C HIS A 36 8.43 8.82 -0.74
N HIS A 37 9.65 9.12 -0.31
CA HIS A 37 10.46 8.23 0.53
C HIS A 37 10.05 8.28 2.00
N HIS A 38 9.08 9.12 2.36
CA HIS A 38 8.63 9.29 3.73
C HIS A 38 7.14 9.00 3.78
N LEU A 39 6.78 8.01 4.60
CA LEU A 39 5.41 7.61 4.80
C LEU A 39 5.02 7.69 6.28
N GLU A 40 4.01 8.50 6.56
CA GLU A 40 3.44 8.62 7.90
C GLU A 40 2.20 7.73 8.00
N LEU A 41 2.33 6.64 8.74
CA LEU A 41 1.22 5.78 9.14
C LEU A 41 0.77 6.16 10.57
N PRO A 42 -0.50 5.94 10.93
CA PRO A 42 -1.02 6.29 12.26
C PRO A 42 -0.27 5.62 13.41
N GLU A 43 0.41 4.50 13.13
CA GLU A 43 1.16 3.69 14.08
C GLU A 43 2.67 3.89 14.00
N ALA A 44 3.20 4.39 12.88
CA ALA A 44 4.64 4.54 12.67
C ALA A 44 4.96 5.48 11.50
N THR A 45 6.09 6.17 11.62
CA THR A 45 6.71 6.88 10.50
C THR A 45 7.74 5.97 9.85
N LEU A 46 7.61 5.74 8.55
CA LEU A 46 8.48 4.88 7.75
C LEU A 46 9.29 5.73 6.78
N GLU A 47 10.59 5.46 6.72
CA GLU A 47 11.48 6.01 5.69
C GLU A 47 11.82 4.88 4.71
N LEU A 48 11.41 5.05 3.46
CA LEU A 48 11.46 4.07 2.38
C LEU A 48 12.56 4.44 1.40
N SER A 49 13.43 3.49 1.08
CA SER A 49 14.42 3.65 0.01
C SER A 49 13.78 3.39 -1.36
N ASP A 50 14.49 3.72 -2.44
CA ASP A 50 14.04 3.39 -3.81
C ASP A 50 13.86 1.87 -4.00
N HIS A 51 14.63 1.05 -3.27
CA HIS A 51 14.44 -0.40 -3.23
C HIS A 51 13.07 -0.76 -2.63
N ASP A 52 12.76 -0.21 -1.46
CA ASP A 52 11.49 -0.41 -0.76
C ASP A 52 10.31 0.01 -1.64
N LEU A 53 10.40 1.15 -2.32
CA LEU A 53 9.36 1.59 -3.26
C LEU A 53 9.12 0.58 -4.38
N ARG A 54 10.19 0.01 -4.97
CA ARG A 54 10.05 -1.01 -6.03
C ARG A 54 9.41 -2.28 -5.50
N GLU A 55 9.82 -2.72 -4.31
CA GLU A 55 9.28 -3.91 -3.68
C GLU A 55 7.81 -3.72 -3.31
N PHE A 56 7.46 -2.57 -2.75
CA PHE A 56 6.08 -2.17 -2.50
C PHE A 56 5.25 -2.21 -3.78
N MET A 57 5.68 -1.56 -4.86
CA MET A 57 4.95 -1.56 -6.13
C MET A 57 4.75 -2.97 -6.69
N PHE A 58 5.77 -3.82 -6.58
CA PHE A 58 5.70 -5.21 -7.03
C PHE A 58 4.68 -6.02 -6.22
N ARG A 59 4.74 -5.93 -4.89
CA ARG A 59 3.81 -6.61 -3.98
C ARG A 59 2.39 -6.06 -4.12
N TYR A 60 2.24 -4.75 -4.19
CA TYR A 60 0.95 -4.09 -4.42
C TYR A 60 0.27 -4.61 -5.69
N ARG A 61 0.99 -4.69 -6.82
CA ARG A 61 0.43 -5.20 -8.07
C ARG A 61 0.08 -6.69 -8.04
N THR A 62 0.78 -7.47 -7.22
CA THR A 62 0.59 -8.92 -7.15
C THR A 62 -0.49 -9.31 -6.13
N GLU A 63 -0.61 -8.56 -5.03
CA GLU A 63 -1.46 -8.90 -3.88
C GLU A 63 -2.67 -7.97 -3.75
N ILE A 64 -2.50 -6.66 -3.95
CA ILE A 64 -3.52 -5.64 -3.67
C ILE A 64 -4.35 -5.28 -4.91
N GLU A 65 -3.69 -4.94 -6.02
CA GLU A 65 -4.33 -4.58 -7.30
C GLU A 65 -5.39 -5.61 -7.76
N PRO A 66 -5.13 -6.93 -7.77
CA PRO A 66 -6.15 -7.91 -8.16
C PRO A 66 -7.33 -7.99 -7.19
N GLU A 67 -7.13 -7.70 -5.90
CA GLU A 67 -8.21 -7.62 -4.93
C GLU A 67 -9.11 -6.39 -5.13
N ILE A 68 -8.49 -5.26 -5.50
CA ILE A 68 -9.19 -4.02 -5.83
C ILE A 68 -9.97 -4.19 -7.14
N ASP A 69 -9.35 -4.71 -8.21
CA ASP A 69 -10.02 -4.96 -9.51
C ASP A 69 -11.23 -5.89 -9.36
N ARG A 70 -11.08 -7.01 -8.63
CA ARG A 70 -12.21 -7.92 -8.34
C ARG A 70 -13.35 -7.22 -7.62
N SER A 71 -13.04 -6.31 -6.71
CA SER A 71 -14.06 -5.60 -5.92
C SER A 71 -14.74 -4.51 -6.74
N SER A 72 -14.01 -3.82 -7.61
CA SER A 72 -14.57 -2.89 -8.59
C SER A 72 -15.50 -3.61 -9.57
N ARG A 73 -15.12 -4.78 -10.07
CA ARG A 73 -15.99 -5.59 -10.96
C ARG A 73 -17.27 -6.06 -10.29
N ARG A 74 -17.27 -6.33 -8.98
CA ARG A 74 -18.51 -6.69 -8.25
C ARG A 74 -19.49 -5.53 -8.11
N ARG A 75 -19.05 -4.28 -8.28
CA ARG A 75 -19.93 -3.10 -8.19
C ARG A 75 -20.63 -2.78 -9.53
N THR A 76 -20.19 -3.37 -10.64
CA THR A 76 -20.68 -3.09 -12.00
C THR A 76 -21.43 -4.26 -12.64
N ASP A 77 -22.00 -5.16 -11.85
CA ASP A 77 -23.05 -6.07 -12.34
C ASP A 77 -24.42 -5.50 -11.93
N PRO A 78 -25.08 -4.69 -12.78
CA PRO A 78 -26.52 -4.55 -12.66
C PRO A 78 -27.13 -5.92 -12.99
N PRO A 79 -28.04 -6.46 -12.15
CA PRO A 79 -28.70 -7.71 -12.47
C PRO A 79 -29.47 -7.53 -13.78
N ASN A 80 -29.15 -8.33 -14.79
CA ASN A 80 -30.01 -8.52 -15.95
C ASN A 80 -30.10 -9.99 -16.36
#